data_AF-A0AAD9KN25-F1
#
_entry.id   AF-A0AAD9KN25-F1
#
_cell.length_a   1.000
_cell.length_b   1.000
_cell.length_c   1.000
_cell.angle_alpha   90.00
_cell.angle_beta   90.00
_cell.angle_gamma   90.00
#
_symmetry.space_group_name_H-M   'P 1'
#
loop_
_entity.id
_entity.type
_entity.pdbx_description
1 polymer ?
#
loop_
_entity_poly.entity_id
_entity_poly.type
_entity_poly.pdbx_seq_one_letter_code
_entity_poly.pdbx_strand_id
1 'polypeptide(L)'
;MSMTFNYNSCVVQSRYTRRPGGNCREVRRRMALHLLKLNDEKTKMMIFTSEHHLKTYEGYSLTIGDDTVSPSDRIMYLGVHKDQHLTMTDHVTAVCAACNYHLYRLSSIQHYLTNEAAKSTVTGLVTSRLDYCNSLLHTIPLSQTARLQRVQNNAARIITRTSKHDHITVLNELQWLPVESRIVIKTLVMTFKCINGLAPSYLAEITQPRKRDGRLRQNYAPTLHQGITKKCIGDSAFGARMFTGNSVVEQLWN
;
A
#
# COMPACT_ATOMS: atom_id res chain seq x y z
N MET A 1 -26.21 1.09 26.69
CA MET A 1 -24.94 1.34 27.42
C MET A 1 -23.82 1.19 26.40
N SER A 2 -23.51 2.27 25.70
CA SER A 2 -22.70 2.25 24.47
C SER A 2 -21.22 2.30 24.82
N MET A 3 -20.50 1.18 24.71
CA MET A 3 -19.05 1.15 24.85
C MET A 3 -18.40 1.80 23.62
N THR A 4 -18.06 3.07 23.75
CA THR A 4 -17.09 3.73 22.87
C THR A 4 -15.73 3.12 23.14
N PHE A 5 -15.27 2.23 22.25
CA PHE A 5 -13.88 1.76 22.22
C PHE A 5 -12.96 2.95 21.96
N ASN A 6 -12.40 3.50 23.03
CA ASN A 6 -11.44 4.60 22.98
C ASN A 6 -10.12 4.04 22.42
N TYR A 7 -9.94 4.19 21.11
CA TYR A 7 -8.80 3.71 20.31
C TYR A 7 -7.46 4.43 20.60
N ASN A 8 -7.34 5.09 21.76
CA ASN A 8 -6.26 6.01 22.09
C ASN A 8 -5.09 5.38 22.86
N SER A 9 -4.90 4.06 22.81
CA SER A 9 -3.77 3.42 23.53
C SER A 9 -2.93 2.45 22.71
N CYS A 10 -3.18 2.27 21.41
CA CYS A 10 -2.48 1.23 20.64
C CYS A 10 -1.99 1.64 19.25
N VAL A 11 -2.12 2.90 18.85
CA VAL A 11 -1.66 3.36 17.53
C VAL A 11 -0.72 4.55 17.71
N VAL A 12 0.44 4.45 17.07
CA VAL A 12 1.58 5.38 17.05
C VAL A 12 2.48 5.34 18.29
N GLN A 13 3.29 4.28 18.43
CA GLN A 13 4.64 4.43 18.97
C GLN A 13 5.64 4.54 17.81
N SER A 14 5.67 5.71 17.18
CA SER A 14 6.85 6.19 16.44
C SER A 14 7.94 6.74 17.38
N ARG A 15 7.83 6.51 18.69
CA ARG A 15 8.86 6.79 19.67
C ARG A 15 9.57 5.50 20.06
N TYR A 16 10.67 5.20 19.37
CA TYR A 16 11.86 4.56 19.94
C TYR A 16 11.59 3.53 21.06
N THR A 17 10.96 2.40 20.76
CA THR A 17 11.16 1.22 21.61
C THR A 17 12.50 0.62 21.23
N ARG A 18 13.53 0.87 22.04
CA ARG A 18 14.87 0.25 21.90
C ARG A 18 14.85 -1.28 22.04
N ARG A 19 13.68 -1.90 22.31
CA ARG A 19 13.51 -3.35 22.42
C ARG A 19 12.22 -3.79 21.73
N PRO A 20 12.28 -4.65 20.69
CA PRO A 20 11.09 -5.13 19.96
C PRO A 20 10.11 -5.98 20.80
N GLY A 21 10.51 -6.47 21.98
CA GLY A 21 9.73 -7.44 22.75
C GLY A 21 8.86 -6.91 23.91
N GLY A 22 8.92 -5.61 24.22
CA GLY A 22 8.25 -5.08 25.42
C GLY A 22 6.72 -5.04 25.36
N ASN A 23 6.13 -5.03 24.17
CA ASN A 23 4.69 -4.76 24.00
C ASN A 23 3.84 -6.04 23.84
N CYS A 24 4.39 -7.14 23.31
CA CYS A 24 3.60 -8.34 22.98
C CYS A 24 3.03 -9.04 24.23
N ARG A 25 3.74 -9.02 25.36
CA ARG A 25 3.23 -9.57 26.63
C ARG A 25 2.04 -8.77 27.16
N GLU A 26 2.11 -7.44 27.06
CA GLU A 26 1.01 -6.57 27.48
C GLU A 26 -0.22 -6.73 26.58
N VAL A 27 -0.02 -6.86 25.27
CA VAL A 27 -1.09 -7.17 24.32
C VAL A 27 -1.75 -8.51 24.67
N ARG A 28 -0.96 -9.57 24.92
CA ARG A 28 -1.49 -10.88 25.33
C ARG A 28 -2.31 -10.77 26.63
N ARG A 29 -1.81 -10.04 27.62
CA ARG A 29 -2.50 -9.79 28.89
C ARG A 29 -3.83 -9.06 28.67
N ARG A 30 -3.84 -8.00 27.86
CA ARG A 30 -5.07 -7.26 27.53
C ARG A 30 -6.08 -8.12 26.77
N MET A 31 -5.64 -8.95 25.82
CA MET A 31 -6.55 -9.88 25.13
C MET A 31 -7.16 -10.88 26.12
N ALA A 32 -6.36 -11.45 27.03
CA ALA A 32 -6.85 -12.36 28.05
C ALA A 32 -7.87 -11.71 28.99
N LEU A 33 -7.65 -10.45 29.40
CA LEU A 33 -8.61 -9.66 30.19
C LEU A 33 -9.97 -9.47 29.46
N HIS A 34 -9.97 -9.50 28.13
CA HIS A 34 -11.17 -9.43 27.30
C HIS A 34 -11.62 -10.80 26.77
N LEU A 35 -11.19 -11.90 27.39
CA LEU A 35 -11.55 -13.28 27.03
C LEU A 35 -11.15 -13.68 25.59
N LEU A 36 -10.08 -13.07 25.06
CA LEU A 36 -9.51 -13.38 23.75
C LEU A 36 -8.17 -14.10 23.92
N LYS A 37 -7.95 -15.16 23.11
CA LYS A 37 -6.67 -15.88 23.04
C LYS A 37 -5.85 -15.40 21.84
N LEU A 38 -4.60 -15.01 22.09
CA LEU A 38 -3.63 -14.73 21.01
C LEU A 38 -3.26 -16.06 20.32
N ASN A 39 -3.29 -16.07 18.99
CA ASN A 39 -2.88 -17.24 18.21
C ASN A 39 -1.38 -17.13 17.92
N ASP A 40 -0.59 -17.87 18.68
CA ASP A 40 0.86 -17.80 18.66
C ASP A 40 1.42 -18.33 17.32
N GLU A 41 0.86 -19.42 16.78
CA GLU A 41 1.21 -19.99 15.47
C GLU A 41 1.00 -19.01 14.29
N LYS A 42 -0.08 -18.23 14.31
CA LYS A 42 -0.37 -17.23 13.25
C LYS A 42 0.39 -15.92 13.43
N THR A 43 1.02 -15.71 14.58
CA THR A 43 1.72 -14.46 14.85
C THR A 43 3.07 -14.45 14.15
N LYS A 44 3.24 -13.49 13.23
CA LYS A 44 4.48 -13.33 12.46
C LYS A 44 5.21 -12.06 12.89
N MET A 45 6.53 -12.17 12.95
CA MET A 45 7.41 -11.04 13.18
C MET A 45 8.11 -10.66 11.87
N MET A 46 8.21 -9.36 11.60
CA MET A 46 9.03 -8.81 10.51
C MET A 46 9.81 -7.62 11.06
N ILE A 47 11.08 -7.54 10.69
CA ILE A 47 11.96 -6.43 11.08
C ILE A 47 12.16 -5.54 9.86
N PHE A 48 11.83 -4.26 9.99
CA PHE A 48 12.15 -3.25 8.99
C PHE A 48 13.43 -2.54 9.41
N THR A 49 14.55 -2.85 8.76
CA THR A 49 15.87 -2.28 9.06
C THR A 49 16.73 -2.17 7.80
N SER A 50 17.90 -1.53 7.89
CA SER A 50 18.83 -1.36 6.79
C SER A 50 19.69 -2.60 6.72
N GLU A 51 20.24 -2.89 5.55
CA GLU A 51 21.18 -4.00 5.39
C GLU A 51 22.35 -3.92 6.38
N HIS A 52 22.84 -2.71 6.67
CA HIS A 52 23.92 -2.49 7.64
C HIS A 52 23.53 -2.89 9.07
N HIS A 53 22.27 -2.71 9.46
CA HIS A 53 21.78 -3.03 10.80
C HIS A 53 21.10 -4.40 10.88
N LEU A 54 20.90 -5.08 9.75
CA LEU A 54 20.30 -6.42 9.71
C LEU A 54 21.14 -7.43 10.50
N LYS A 55 22.47 -7.30 10.41
CA LYS A 55 23.44 -8.11 11.17
C LYS A 55 23.25 -8.01 12.68
N THR A 56 22.83 -6.86 13.19
CA THR A 56 22.57 -6.64 14.62
C THR A 56 21.37 -7.45 15.13
N TYR A 57 20.49 -7.87 14.23
CA TYR A 57 19.29 -8.65 14.53
C TYR A 57 19.36 -10.10 14.03
N GLU A 58 20.54 -10.55 13.56
CA GLU A 58 20.77 -11.97 13.27
C GLU A 58 20.58 -12.79 14.55
N GLY A 59 19.68 -13.78 14.50
CA GLY A 59 19.32 -14.58 15.67
C GLY A 59 18.38 -13.90 16.67
N TYR A 60 17.85 -12.71 16.35
CA TYR A 60 16.79 -12.13 17.18
C TYR A 60 15.55 -13.01 17.11
N SER A 61 15.08 -13.49 18.25
CA SER A 61 13.83 -14.24 18.37
C SER A 61 12.95 -13.63 19.45
N LEU A 62 11.64 -13.60 19.20
CA LEU A 62 10.67 -13.08 20.15
C LEU A 62 9.85 -14.24 20.74
N THR A 63 9.95 -14.43 22.05
CA THR A 63 9.10 -15.41 22.75
C THR A 63 7.74 -14.78 23.05
N ILE A 64 6.68 -15.35 22.46
CA ILE A 64 5.28 -14.97 22.67
C ILE A 64 4.55 -16.14 23.31
N GLY A 65 4.27 -16.04 24.62
CA GLY A 65 3.75 -17.18 25.36
C GLY A 65 4.80 -18.27 25.46
N ASP A 66 4.47 -19.46 24.95
CA ASP A 66 5.33 -20.64 24.92
C ASP A 66 6.06 -20.80 23.56
N ASP A 67 5.64 -20.05 22.54
CA ASP A 67 6.20 -20.13 21.19
C ASP A 67 7.32 -19.09 20.98
N THR A 68 8.35 -19.49 20.24
CA THR A 68 9.44 -18.61 19.82
C THR A 68 9.26 -18.23 18.36
N VAL A 69 8.97 -16.95 18.10
CA VAL A 69 8.74 -16.42 16.76
C VAL A 69 10.04 -15.81 16.23
N SER A 70 10.53 -16.35 15.12
CA SER A 70 11.65 -15.79 14.37
C SER A 70 11.16 -14.74 13.36
N PRO A 71 11.96 -13.71 13.06
CA PRO A 71 11.71 -12.77 11.98
C PRO A 71 11.55 -13.48 10.65
N SER A 72 10.59 -13.04 9.85
CA SER A 72 10.38 -13.48 8.48
C SER A 72 10.62 -12.33 7.52
N ASP A 73 11.34 -12.61 6.44
CA ASP A 73 11.68 -11.64 5.39
C ASP A 73 10.45 -11.22 4.56
N ARG A 74 9.39 -12.05 4.60
CA ARG A 74 8.18 -11.89 3.80
C ARG A 74 6.94 -12.22 4.61
N ILE A 75 6.00 -11.28 4.70
CA ILE A 75 4.71 -11.49 5.36
C ILE A 75 3.56 -11.11 4.44
N MET A 76 2.44 -11.81 4.57
CA MET A 76 1.18 -11.39 3.98
C MET A 76 0.35 -10.71 5.05
N TYR A 77 -0.02 -9.45 4.82
CA TYR A 77 -0.86 -8.67 5.71
C TYR A 77 -2.04 -8.10 4.93
N LEU A 78 -3.26 -8.49 5.32
CA LEU A 78 -4.51 -8.09 4.64
C LEU A 78 -4.40 -8.29 3.11
N GLY A 79 -3.93 -9.45 2.65
CA GLY A 79 -3.79 -9.74 1.21
C GLY A 79 -2.66 -9.00 0.47
N VAL A 80 -1.85 -8.19 1.17
CA VAL A 80 -0.67 -7.53 0.60
C VAL A 80 0.59 -8.25 1.06
N HIS A 81 1.44 -8.65 0.11
CA HIS A 81 2.77 -9.18 0.43
C HIS A 81 3.73 -8.04 0.72
N LYS A 82 4.33 -8.07 1.91
CA LYS A 82 5.37 -7.13 2.32
C LYS A 82 6.68 -7.89 2.45
N ASP A 83 7.73 -7.30 1.91
CA ASP A 83 9.10 -7.72 2.07
C ASP A 83 9.83 -6.78 3.03
N GLN A 84 10.93 -7.24 3.63
CA GLN A 84 11.75 -6.44 4.57
C GLN A 84 12.23 -5.10 3.98
N HIS A 85 12.42 -5.04 2.65
CA HIS A 85 12.86 -3.86 1.92
C HIS A 85 11.69 -3.04 1.33
N LEU A 86 10.45 -3.49 1.52
CA LEU A 86 9.23 -2.88 0.98
C LEU A 86 9.34 -2.58 -0.53
N THR A 87 9.99 -3.45 -1.30
CA THR A 87 10.09 -3.33 -2.76
C THR A 87 8.76 -3.58 -3.46
N MET A 88 7.82 -4.26 -2.79
CA MET A 88 6.51 -4.66 -3.34
C MET A 88 6.59 -5.61 -4.55
N THR A 89 7.76 -6.16 -4.84
CA THR A 89 7.99 -7.03 -6.02
C THR A 89 7.13 -8.29 -5.95
N ASP A 90 7.07 -8.94 -4.79
CA ASP A 90 6.27 -10.15 -4.58
C ASP A 90 4.78 -9.87 -4.73
N HIS A 91 4.32 -8.74 -4.17
CA HIS A 91 2.92 -8.34 -4.27
C HIS A 91 2.52 -8.05 -5.73
N VAL A 92 3.30 -7.24 -6.45
CA VAL A 92 3.07 -6.96 -7.87
C VAL A 92 3.09 -8.25 -8.68
N THR A 93 4.01 -9.16 -8.40
CA THR A 93 4.09 -10.46 -9.08
C THR A 93 2.84 -11.31 -8.84
N ALA A 94 2.37 -11.40 -7.60
CA ALA A 94 1.15 -12.14 -7.26
C ALA A 94 -0.09 -11.53 -7.94
N VAL A 95 -0.22 -10.20 -7.93
CA VAL A 95 -1.32 -9.48 -8.60
C VAL A 95 -1.27 -9.71 -10.11
N CYS A 96 -0.12 -9.53 -10.75
CA CYS A 96 0.05 -9.78 -12.19
C CYS A 96 -0.26 -11.23 -12.56
N ALA A 97 0.19 -12.20 -11.77
CA ALA A 97 -0.08 -13.62 -12.01
C ALA A 97 -1.58 -13.93 -11.96
N ALA A 98 -2.27 -13.46 -10.91
CA ALA A 98 -3.71 -13.64 -10.76
C ALA A 98 -4.49 -12.97 -11.90
N CYS A 99 -4.14 -11.73 -12.26
CA CYS A 99 -4.79 -11.02 -13.36
C CYS A 99 -4.54 -11.71 -14.70
N ASN A 100 -3.31 -12.12 -15.01
CA ASN A 100 -2.99 -12.79 -16.27
C ASN A 100 -3.70 -14.15 -16.38
N TYR A 101 -3.86 -14.88 -15.27
CA TYR A 101 -4.67 -16.10 -15.25
C TYR A 101 -6.12 -15.81 -15.70
N HIS A 102 -6.75 -14.78 -15.16
CA HIS A 102 -8.11 -14.39 -15.56
C HIS A 102 -8.16 -13.90 -17.01
N LEU A 103 -7.21 -13.08 -17.44
CA LEU A 103 -7.14 -12.57 -18.81
C LEU A 103 -6.96 -13.71 -19.83
N TYR A 104 -6.10 -14.69 -19.53
CA TYR A 104 -5.93 -15.86 -20.38
C TYR A 104 -7.24 -16.61 -20.57
N ARG A 105 -7.95 -16.92 -19.48
CA ARG A 105 -9.26 -17.60 -19.56
C ARG A 105 -10.30 -16.75 -20.28
N LEU A 106 -10.36 -15.45 -20.01
CA LEU A 106 -11.29 -14.55 -20.69
C LEU A 106 -11.02 -14.47 -22.19
N SER A 107 -9.75 -14.40 -22.59
CA SER A 107 -9.38 -14.37 -24.01
C SER A 107 -9.89 -15.61 -24.77
N SER A 108 -9.94 -16.77 -24.11
CA SER A 108 -10.44 -18.02 -24.73
C SER A 108 -11.94 -18.06 -24.96
N ILE A 109 -12.72 -17.28 -24.20
CA ILE A 109 -14.19 -17.21 -24.30
C ILE A 109 -14.68 -15.88 -24.86
N GLN A 110 -13.77 -14.97 -25.24
CA GLN A 110 -14.07 -13.58 -25.57
C GLN A 110 -15.04 -13.43 -26.76
N HIS A 111 -15.02 -14.40 -27.70
CA HIS A 111 -15.90 -14.40 -28.87
C HIS A 111 -17.35 -14.76 -28.54
N TYR A 112 -17.58 -15.40 -27.38
CA TYR A 112 -18.92 -15.71 -26.88
C TYR A 112 -19.50 -14.61 -25.97
N LEU A 113 -18.68 -13.64 -25.56
CA LEU A 113 -19.10 -12.56 -24.66
C LEU A 113 -19.48 -11.29 -25.45
N THR A 114 -20.52 -10.61 -24.99
CA THR A 114 -20.81 -9.23 -25.43
C THR A 114 -19.76 -8.27 -24.87
N ASN A 115 -19.57 -7.10 -25.52
CA ASN A 115 -18.61 -6.10 -25.05
C ASN A 115 -18.92 -5.61 -23.62
N GLU A 116 -20.20 -5.46 -23.28
CA GLU A 116 -20.62 -5.07 -21.93
C GLU A 116 -20.30 -6.15 -20.89
N ALA A 117 -20.58 -7.42 -21.21
CA ALA A 117 -20.25 -8.54 -20.34
C ALA A 117 -18.74 -8.68 -20.16
N ALA A 118 -17.97 -8.52 -21.23
CA ALA A 118 -16.50 -8.52 -21.18
C ALA A 118 -15.98 -7.37 -20.29
N LYS A 119 -16.51 -6.15 -20.47
CA LYS A 119 -16.14 -4.98 -19.65
C LYS A 119 -16.45 -5.20 -18.17
N SER A 120 -17.64 -5.69 -17.84
CA SER A 120 -18.04 -6.01 -16.46
C SER A 120 -17.14 -7.08 -15.84
N THR A 121 -16.90 -8.17 -16.58
CA THR A 121 -16.08 -9.30 -16.11
C THR A 121 -14.62 -8.91 -15.90
N VAL A 122 -14.02 -8.18 -16.84
CA VAL A 122 -12.66 -7.65 -16.72
C VAL A 122 -12.56 -6.66 -15.55
N THR A 123 -13.55 -5.78 -15.38
CA THR A 123 -13.56 -4.82 -14.27
C THR A 123 -13.60 -5.54 -12.92
N GLY A 124 -14.49 -6.53 -12.79
CA GLY A 124 -14.66 -7.31 -11.56
C GLY A 124 -13.49 -8.24 -11.23
N LEU A 125 -12.83 -8.83 -12.24
CA LEU A 125 -11.75 -9.79 -12.01
C LEU A 125 -10.35 -9.18 -12.04
N VAL A 126 -10.12 -8.16 -12.88
CA VAL A 126 -8.78 -7.61 -13.13
C VAL A 126 -8.65 -6.23 -12.53
N THR A 127 -9.55 -5.31 -12.88
CA THR A 127 -9.44 -3.91 -12.42
C THR A 127 -9.59 -3.80 -10.90
N SER A 128 -10.50 -4.57 -10.29
CA SER A 128 -10.65 -4.65 -8.83
C SER A 128 -9.36 -5.05 -8.11
N ARG A 129 -8.58 -6.00 -8.68
CA ARG A 129 -7.30 -6.46 -8.15
C ARG A 129 -6.19 -5.44 -8.35
N LEU A 130 -6.18 -4.75 -9.50
CA LEU A 130 -5.24 -3.66 -9.78
C LEU A 130 -5.48 -2.44 -8.86
N ASP A 131 -6.74 -2.20 -8.46
CA ASP A 131 -7.09 -1.09 -7.57
C ASP A 131 -6.96 -1.43 -6.08
N TYR A 132 -6.87 -2.71 -5.73
CA TYR A 132 -6.73 -3.16 -4.35
C TYR A 132 -5.41 -2.68 -3.76
N CYS A 133 -5.46 -1.87 -2.71
CA CYS A 133 -4.29 -1.31 -2.03
C CYS A 133 -3.29 -0.59 -2.97
N ASN A 134 -3.75 -0.07 -4.11
CA ASN A 134 -2.87 0.53 -5.11
C ASN A 134 -2.17 1.82 -4.63
N SER A 135 -2.70 2.49 -3.61
CA SER A 135 -2.01 3.60 -2.95
C SER A 135 -0.68 3.21 -2.30
N LEU A 136 -0.51 1.94 -1.91
CA LEU A 136 0.76 1.43 -1.37
C LEU A 136 1.84 1.31 -2.45
N LEU A 137 1.43 1.28 -3.72
CA LEU A 137 2.31 1.20 -4.88
C LEU A 137 2.82 2.58 -5.30
N HIS A 138 2.49 3.64 -4.56
CA HIS A 138 3.06 4.95 -4.83
C HIS A 138 4.59 4.89 -4.64
N THR A 139 5.34 5.41 -5.61
CA THR A 139 6.83 5.46 -5.65
C THR A 139 7.56 4.11 -5.74
N ILE A 140 6.90 3.05 -6.21
CA ILE A 140 7.60 1.82 -6.61
C ILE A 140 8.43 2.07 -7.89
N PRO A 141 9.45 1.23 -8.18
CA PRO A 141 10.20 1.33 -9.42
C PRO A 141 9.30 1.30 -10.66
N LEU A 142 9.58 2.14 -11.65
CA LEU A 142 8.81 2.22 -12.90
C LEU A 142 8.70 0.87 -13.62
N SER A 143 9.69 -0.01 -13.46
CA SER A 143 9.66 -1.37 -13.99
C SER A 143 8.50 -2.20 -13.41
N GLN A 144 8.14 -2.01 -12.14
CA GLN A 144 7.00 -2.69 -11.51
C GLN A 144 5.68 -2.08 -11.98
N THR A 145 5.59 -0.75 -12.02
CA THR A 145 4.40 -0.05 -12.56
C THR A 145 4.13 -0.44 -14.01
N ALA A 146 5.17 -0.58 -14.83
CA ALA A 146 5.06 -1.01 -16.22
C ALA A 146 4.48 -2.43 -16.36
N ARG A 147 4.75 -3.34 -15.41
CA ARG A 147 4.14 -4.69 -15.41
C ARG A 147 2.63 -4.61 -15.19
N LEU A 148 2.19 -3.77 -14.25
CA LEU A 148 0.76 -3.54 -14.00
C LEU A 148 0.10 -2.85 -15.20
N GLN A 149 0.79 -1.90 -15.83
CA GLN A 149 0.31 -1.23 -17.04
C GLN A 149 0.10 -2.23 -18.18
N ARG A 150 1.02 -3.19 -18.38
CA ARG A 150 0.86 -4.26 -19.38
C ARG A 150 -0.38 -5.11 -19.11
N VAL A 151 -0.68 -5.42 -17.86
CA VAL A 151 -1.91 -6.14 -17.48
C VAL A 151 -3.14 -5.32 -17.84
N GLN A 152 -3.17 -4.02 -17.51
CA GLN A 152 -4.27 -3.13 -17.88
C GLN A 152 -4.44 -3.03 -19.40
N ASN A 153 -3.33 -2.91 -20.14
CA ASN A 153 -3.34 -2.85 -21.60
C ASN A 153 -3.94 -4.12 -22.20
N ASN A 154 -3.51 -5.28 -21.73
CA ASN A 154 -4.05 -6.57 -22.19
C ASN A 154 -5.55 -6.70 -21.85
N ALA A 155 -5.97 -6.23 -20.67
CA ALA A 155 -7.36 -6.17 -20.28
C ALA A 155 -8.20 -5.30 -21.24
N ALA A 156 -7.70 -4.11 -21.59
CA ALA A 156 -8.34 -3.22 -22.55
C ALA A 156 -8.44 -3.85 -23.95
N ARG A 157 -7.37 -4.54 -24.40
CA ARG A 157 -7.36 -5.25 -25.69
C ARG A 157 -8.39 -6.37 -25.76
N ILE A 158 -8.59 -7.13 -24.67
CA ILE A 158 -9.60 -8.18 -24.61
C ILE A 158 -11.02 -7.61 -24.75
N ILE A 159 -11.29 -6.45 -24.13
CA ILE A 159 -12.60 -5.79 -24.25
C ILE A 159 -12.82 -5.25 -25.68
N THR A 160 -11.82 -4.59 -26.25
CA THR A 160 -11.90 -3.94 -27.58
C THR A 160 -11.65 -4.90 -28.74
N ARG A 161 -11.23 -6.13 -28.47
CA ARG A 161 -10.82 -7.14 -29.46
C ARG A 161 -9.71 -6.66 -30.41
N THR A 162 -8.83 -5.79 -29.91
CA THR A 162 -7.70 -5.28 -30.69
C THR A 162 -6.53 -6.26 -30.69
N SER A 163 -5.76 -6.26 -31.79
CA SER A 163 -4.60 -7.14 -31.94
C SER A 163 -3.50 -6.72 -30.96
N LYS A 164 -2.64 -7.66 -30.54
CA LYS A 164 -1.52 -7.38 -29.62
C LYS A 164 -0.48 -6.39 -30.18
N HIS A 165 -0.41 -6.25 -31.50
CA HIS A 165 0.56 -5.40 -32.19
C HIS A 165 0.03 -3.98 -32.43
N ASP A 166 -1.27 -3.74 -32.26
CA ASP A 166 -1.86 -2.43 -32.51
C ASP A 166 -1.40 -1.42 -31.46
N HIS A 167 -1.40 -0.13 -31.81
CA HIS A 167 -1.09 0.93 -30.88
C HIS A 167 -2.06 0.94 -29.68
N ILE A 168 -1.60 1.37 -28.50
CA ILE A 168 -2.41 1.37 -27.27
C ILE A 168 -3.36 2.57 -27.18
N THR A 169 -4.12 2.86 -28.23
CA THR A 169 -5.17 3.90 -28.23
C THR A 169 -6.40 3.49 -27.41
N VAL A 170 -6.58 2.18 -27.20
CA VAL A 170 -7.77 1.58 -26.58
C VAL A 170 -8.05 2.02 -25.14
N LEU A 171 -7.04 2.52 -24.42
CA LEU A 171 -7.26 3.09 -23.09
C LEU A 171 -8.14 4.35 -23.17
N ASN A 172 -7.93 5.20 -24.18
CA ASN A 172 -8.70 6.42 -24.36
C ASN A 172 -10.13 6.12 -24.79
N GLU A 173 -10.32 5.14 -25.69
CA GLU A 173 -11.64 4.66 -26.13
C GLU A 173 -12.48 4.14 -24.96
N LEU A 174 -11.85 3.44 -24.01
CA LEU A 174 -12.50 2.95 -22.78
C LEU A 174 -12.58 4.00 -21.67
N GLN A 175 -12.00 5.19 -21.86
CA GLN A 175 -11.81 6.23 -20.84
C GLN A 175 -11.11 5.71 -19.58
N TRP A 176 -10.12 4.82 -19.76
CA TRP A 176 -9.34 4.23 -18.68
C TRP A 176 -8.08 5.03 -18.41
N LEU A 177 -7.92 5.45 -17.16
CA LEU A 177 -6.69 6.08 -16.69
C LEU A 177 -5.55 5.05 -16.61
N PRO A 178 -4.31 5.42 -17.02
CA PRO A 178 -3.13 4.60 -16.79
C PRO A 178 -2.94 4.24 -15.31
N VAL A 179 -2.32 3.09 -15.03
CA VAL A 179 -2.13 2.57 -13.67
C VAL A 179 -1.43 3.59 -12.77
N GLU A 180 -0.41 4.27 -13.29
CA GLU A 180 0.32 5.30 -12.54
C GLU A 180 -0.61 6.41 -12.08
N SER A 181 -1.41 6.97 -12.99
CA SER A 181 -2.38 8.02 -12.67
C SER A 181 -3.42 7.54 -11.66
N ARG A 182 -3.87 6.28 -11.74
CA ARG A 182 -4.81 5.69 -10.74
C ARG A 182 -4.20 5.62 -9.35
N ILE A 183 -2.93 5.22 -9.24
CA ILE A 183 -2.20 5.18 -7.96
C ILE A 183 -2.13 6.58 -7.37
N VAL A 184 -1.75 7.57 -8.18
CA VAL A 184 -1.64 8.97 -7.74
C VAL A 184 -2.99 9.51 -7.26
N ILE A 185 -4.06 9.32 -8.04
CA ILE A 185 -5.41 9.76 -7.66
C ILE A 185 -5.84 9.10 -6.35
N LYS A 186 -5.59 7.79 -6.15
CA LYS A 186 -5.94 7.13 -4.89
C LYS A 186 -5.21 7.76 -3.71
N THR A 187 -3.90 7.98 -3.85
CA THR A 187 -3.09 8.64 -2.82
C THR A 187 -3.61 10.03 -2.50
N LEU A 188 -3.92 10.84 -3.53
CA LEU A 188 -4.48 12.18 -3.35
C LEU A 188 -5.84 12.17 -2.65
N VAL A 189 -6.74 11.24 -3.02
CA VAL A 189 -8.06 11.10 -2.39
C VAL A 189 -7.92 10.72 -0.91
N MET A 190 -6.99 9.81 -0.57
CA MET A 190 -6.74 9.48 0.83
C MET A 190 -6.21 10.69 1.61
N THR A 191 -5.24 11.40 1.06
CA THR A 191 -4.69 12.63 1.65
C THR A 191 -5.77 13.68 1.86
N PHE A 192 -6.61 13.93 0.85
CA PHE A 192 -7.73 14.85 0.93
C PHE A 192 -8.68 14.48 2.07
N LYS A 193 -9.04 13.20 2.20
CA LYS A 193 -9.91 12.73 3.28
C LYS A 193 -9.29 12.98 4.66
N CYS A 194 -7.98 12.79 4.79
CA CYS A 194 -7.31 12.99 6.07
C CYS A 194 -7.23 14.48 6.45
N ILE A 195 -6.94 15.37 5.50
CA ILE A 195 -6.91 16.82 5.74
C ILE A 195 -8.29 17.37 6.12
N ASN A 196 -9.36 16.85 5.52
CA ASN A 196 -10.74 17.30 5.76
C ASN A 196 -11.45 16.59 6.92
N GLY A 197 -10.73 15.77 7.71
CA GLY A 197 -11.33 15.04 8.84
C GLY A 197 -12.36 13.97 8.44
N LEU A 198 -12.34 13.51 7.18
CA LEU A 198 -13.20 12.43 6.67
C LEU A 198 -12.56 11.04 6.86
N ALA A 199 -11.28 11.00 7.25
CA ALA A 199 -10.57 9.79 7.62
C ALA A 199 -10.60 9.59 9.15
N PRO A 200 -10.36 8.35 9.64
CA PRO A 200 -10.15 8.10 11.07
C PRO A 200 -9.12 9.05 11.68
N SER A 201 -9.35 9.47 12.93
CA SER A 201 -8.53 10.46 13.64
C SER A 201 -7.04 10.11 13.61
N TYR A 202 -6.71 8.84 13.83
CA TYR A 202 -5.32 8.37 13.82
C TYR A 202 -4.61 8.59 12.47
N LEU A 203 -5.33 8.61 11.34
CA LEU A 203 -4.74 8.95 10.03
C LEU A 203 -4.61 10.46 9.85
N ALA A 204 -5.66 11.21 10.21
CA ALA A 204 -5.67 12.67 10.12
C ALA A 204 -4.55 13.30 10.98
N GLU A 205 -4.26 12.72 12.14
CA GLU A 205 -3.17 13.15 13.03
C GLU A 205 -1.78 12.94 12.41
N ILE A 206 -1.61 11.91 11.58
CA ILE A 206 -0.34 11.63 10.89
C ILE A 206 -0.15 12.60 9.71
N THR A 207 -1.23 13.04 9.06
CA THR A 207 -1.21 13.84 7.83
C THR A 207 -1.62 15.29 8.07
N GLN A 208 -1.03 15.95 9.06
CA GLN A 208 -1.34 17.35 9.31
C GLN A 208 -0.69 18.26 8.28
N PRO A 209 -1.37 19.31 7.77
CA PRO A 209 -0.73 20.33 6.97
C PRO A 209 0.41 20.99 7.74
N ARG A 210 1.56 21.22 7.09
CA ARG A 210 2.68 21.91 7.71
C ARG A 210 2.27 23.36 7.99
N LYS A 211 2.08 23.71 9.26
CA LYS A 211 1.99 25.12 9.69
C LYS A 211 3.35 25.77 9.42
N ARG A 212 3.40 26.75 8.52
CA ARG A 212 4.63 27.53 8.24
C ARG A 212 4.68 28.70 9.22
N ASP A 213 5.64 28.68 10.14
CA ASP A 213 6.02 29.88 10.90
C ASP A 213 6.96 30.72 10.03
N GLY A 214 6.52 31.91 9.61
CA GLY A 214 7.40 32.94 9.07
C GLY A 214 7.04 33.50 7.69
N ARG A 215 7.15 34.83 7.59
CA ARG A 215 6.96 35.68 6.41
C ARG A 215 8.00 35.41 5.30
N LEU A 216 7.84 34.34 4.53
CA LEU A 216 8.57 34.16 3.27
C LEU A 216 7.61 34.24 2.08
N ARG A 217 7.90 35.16 1.16
CA ARG A 217 7.19 35.34 -0.13
C ARG A 217 7.55 34.21 -1.09
N GLN A 218 7.00 33.02 -0.90
CA GLN A 218 7.05 31.96 -1.90
C GLN A 218 5.68 31.28 -2.01
N ASN A 219 5.02 31.56 -3.13
CA ASN A 219 3.70 31.04 -3.53
C ASN A 219 3.79 29.58 -4.00
N TYR A 220 4.10 28.65 -3.11
CA TYR A 220 4.00 27.22 -3.41
C TYR A 220 3.04 26.53 -2.45
N ALA A 221 2.23 25.63 -3.01
CA ALA A 221 1.09 24.90 -2.45
C ALA A 221 1.28 24.41 -0.99
N PRO A 222 0.19 24.28 -0.22
CA PRO A 222 0.24 23.75 1.14
C PRO A 222 0.90 22.36 1.14
N THR A 223 2.00 22.25 1.86
CA THR A 223 2.81 21.04 1.99
C THR A 223 2.40 20.31 3.27
N LEU A 224 2.35 18.98 3.23
CA LEU A 224 2.07 18.20 4.44
C LEU A 224 3.24 18.29 5.42
N HIS A 225 2.94 18.23 6.71
CA HIS A 225 3.93 18.14 7.77
C HIS A 225 4.64 16.79 7.64
N GLN A 226 5.79 16.79 6.99
CA GLN A 226 6.75 15.71 7.18
C GLN A 226 7.24 15.84 8.61
N GLY A 227 6.76 14.95 9.49
CA GLY A 227 7.39 14.78 10.79
C GLY A 227 8.89 14.60 10.55
N ILE A 228 9.73 15.31 11.31
CA ILE A 228 11.18 15.13 11.23
C ILE A 228 11.47 13.72 11.76
N THR A 229 11.35 12.71 10.90
CA THR A 229 12.00 11.43 11.13
C THR A 229 13.49 11.72 10.93
N LYS A 230 14.28 11.51 11.99
CA LYS A 230 15.74 11.61 11.90
C LYS A 230 16.23 10.53 10.93
N LYS A 231 16.23 10.77 9.60
CA LYS A 231 16.58 9.80 8.54
C LYS A 231 16.51 8.37 9.06
N CYS A 232 15.29 7.94 9.42
CA CYS A 232 15.13 6.61 9.93
C CYS A 232 15.15 5.69 8.72
N ILE A 233 15.95 4.65 8.83
CA ILE A 233 15.97 3.52 7.90
C ILE A 233 14.52 3.10 7.57
N GLY A 234 14.16 3.09 6.29
CA GLY A 234 12.79 2.83 5.82
C GLY A 234 11.98 4.09 5.47
N ASP A 235 12.51 5.29 5.72
CA ASP A 235 11.91 6.54 5.23
C ASP A 235 11.81 6.51 3.69
N SER A 236 12.81 5.98 2.99
CA SER A 236 12.77 5.76 1.53
C SER A 236 11.78 4.69 1.07
N ALA A 237 11.07 4.01 1.99
CA ALA A 237 10.35 2.78 1.73
C ALA A 237 8.84 2.84 1.99
N PHE A 238 8.34 3.75 2.84
CA PHE A 238 6.89 3.96 3.03
C PHE A 238 6.52 5.40 3.46
N GLY A 239 7.24 5.97 4.43
CA GLY A 239 6.88 7.27 5.03
C GLY A 239 7.27 8.48 4.17
N ALA A 240 8.50 8.49 3.64
CA ALA A 240 8.90 9.51 2.67
C ALA A 240 8.21 9.24 1.32
N ARG A 241 8.03 7.98 0.93
CA ARG A 241 7.32 7.57 -0.29
C ARG A 241 5.91 8.16 -0.44
N MET A 242 5.16 8.29 0.67
CA MET A 242 3.79 8.83 0.64
C MET A 242 3.73 10.36 0.66
N PHE A 243 4.78 11.04 1.15
CA PHE A 243 4.74 12.47 1.51
C PHE A 243 5.96 13.30 1.04
N THR A 244 6.92 12.75 0.31
CA THR A 244 7.96 13.53 -0.36
C THR A 244 7.36 14.25 -1.56
N GLY A 245 6.86 15.45 -1.28
CA GLY A 245 6.60 16.46 -2.28
C GLY A 245 7.90 16.81 -2.99
N ASN A 246 7.94 16.48 -4.28
CA ASN A 246 8.49 17.29 -5.37
C ASN A 246 8.54 16.41 -6.62
N SER A 247 7.41 16.25 -7.33
CA SER A 247 7.39 15.89 -8.76
C SER A 247 5.97 15.70 -9.29
N VAL A 248 5.08 15.02 -8.57
CA VAL A 248 3.85 14.52 -9.23
C VAL A 248 2.67 15.50 -9.18
N VAL A 249 2.58 16.35 -8.15
CA VAL A 249 1.47 17.31 -8.04
C VAL A 249 1.59 18.46 -9.05
N GLU A 250 2.80 18.85 -9.45
CA GLU A 250 3.02 19.90 -10.46
C GLU A 250 2.80 19.41 -11.91
N GLN A 251 2.82 18.09 -12.16
CA GLN A 251 2.65 17.53 -13.50
C GLN A 251 1.20 17.20 -13.88
N LEU A 252 0.25 17.28 -12.93
CA LEU A 252 -1.17 16.96 -13.18
C LEU A 252 -2.05 18.20 -13.33
N TRP A 253 -1.50 19.40 -13.13
CA TRP A 253 -2.20 20.69 -13.27
C TRP A 253 -1.72 21.53 -14.46
N ASN A 254 -0.91 20.95 -15.36
CA ASN A 254 -0.56 21.52 -16.66
C ASN A 254 -0.96 20.57 -17.78
#